data_AF-A0A972MWM5-F1
#
_entry.id   AF-A0A972MWM5-F1
#
_cell.length_a   1.000
_cell.length_b   1.000
_cell.length_c   1.000
_cell.angle_alpha   90.00
_cell.angle_beta   90.00
_cell.angle_gamma   90.00
#
_symmetry.space_group_name_H-M   'P 1'
#
loop_
_entity.id
_entity.type
_entity.pdbx_description
1 polymer ?
#
loop_
_entity_poly.entity_id
_entity_poly.type
_entity_poly.pdbx_seq_one_letter_code
_entity_poly.pdbx_strand_id
1 'polypeptide(L)'
;MRFVTKQQGFSLVEMAIVLLIIGIGFTAGSSLLSSFKHSANSTTTQTTLGKVKDQVLNFVFINKYLPCPDTDEDGAENRTTDSGEQVCTATRGGVPYLSLGLDDSFAKDAWGNPIRYAVNTNTGTASLLCDKRQAASMFCNKGAGSIPWFNFSKTPPLFNDRGAGNYYVCNESAASCSGTPAAESLESDSAVVVLVAYNQDGRDVATDTGCAATTGAINENCDTDLYYHQAARSHEVGAFFDDVVLSISGYEVKTTLLNNQLSWREYGAGSTASALEPTYEDFDLDADSDQSVAATAGDDVVLIRRDVETAIDFSTGDDYLAIGNDLVTTDGDSLLMGEGDDTLYVVGSVLGAADIELGDGDDIFVLGQDLEGNLVAGAGNDKVWVQGDIRSSATLALNDDNDILWLGDSGVSGSGQYDVDLEGGLGYDILVLENVTDWAALSSTEQSYIVGFELIVFGVDANGSRGYHICASGDVNRESAVCD
;
A
#
# COMPACT_ATOMS: atom_id res chain seq x y z
N MET A 1 84.64 -5.22 -17.27
CA MET A 1 84.37 -3.91 -16.63
C MET A 1 82.88 -3.87 -16.27
N ARG A 2 82.55 -3.76 -14.99
CA ARG A 2 81.16 -3.68 -14.50
C ARG A 2 80.90 -2.20 -14.20
N PHE A 3 80.03 -1.56 -14.97
CA PHE A 3 79.64 -0.17 -14.71
C PHE A 3 78.73 -0.13 -13.48
N VAL A 4 79.20 0.48 -12.40
CA VAL A 4 78.38 0.81 -11.24
C VAL A 4 77.59 2.07 -11.60
N THR A 5 76.29 1.93 -11.81
CA THR A 5 75.37 3.06 -11.92
C THR A 5 75.23 3.72 -10.56
N LYS A 6 75.61 5.01 -10.44
CA LYS A 6 75.32 5.82 -9.26
C LYS A 6 73.79 5.96 -9.14
N GLN A 7 73.21 5.46 -8.05
CA GLN A 7 71.83 5.81 -7.68
C GLN A 7 71.80 7.30 -7.34
N GLN A 8 71.04 8.08 -8.12
CA GLN A 8 70.71 9.45 -7.77
C GLN A 8 69.59 9.39 -6.73
N GLY A 9 69.89 9.81 -5.49
CA GLY A 9 68.87 9.98 -4.45
C GLY A 9 68.02 11.21 -4.74
N PHE A 10 66.74 11.15 -4.37
CA PHE A 10 65.80 12.27 -4.53
C PHE A 10 66.24 13.50 -3.75
N SER A 11 66.05 14.69 -4.33
CA SER A 11 66.31 15.95 -3.65
C SER A 11 65.34 16.16 -2.49
N LEU A 12 65.82 16.76 -1.39
CA LEU A 12 64.98 17.14 -0.25
C LEU A 12 63.85 18.09 -0.69
N VAL A 13 64.11 18.92 -1.70
CA VAL A 13 63.11 19.83 -2.28
C VAL A 13 62.04 19.06 -3.07
N GLU A 14 62.41 18.02 -3.79
CA GLU A 14 61.45 17.20 -4.56
C GLU A 14 60.51 16.46 -3.63
N MET A 15 61.01 15.89 -2.53
CA MET A 15 60.16 15.25 -1.52
C MET A 15 59.27 16.27 -0.79
N ALA A 16 59.75 17.50 -0.55
CA ALA A 16 58.94 18.56 0.05
C ALA A 16 57.78 19.01 -0.87
N ILE A 17 58.03 19.11 -2.18
CA ILE A 17 56.98 19.43 -3.18
C ILE A 17 55.98 18.29 -3.30
N VAL A 18 56.43 17.03 -3.32
CA VAL A 18 55.53 15.86 -3.37
C VAL A 18 54.62 15.83 -2.14
N LEU A 19 55.16 16.05 -0.94
CA LEU A 19 54.36 16.10 0.30
C LEU A 19 53.40 17.30 0.33
N LEU A 20 53.79 18.45 -0.23
CA LEU A 20 52.90 19.59 -0.40
C LEU A 20 51.71 19.25 -1.32
N ILE A 21 51.98 18.62 -2.46
CA ILE A 21 50.94 18.23 -3.43
C ILE A 21 50.02 17.18 -2.82
N ILE A 22 50.56 16.16 -2.13
CA ILE A 22 49.78 15.15 -1.42
C ILE A 22 48.96 15.80 -0.29
N GLY A 23 49.53 16.74 0.47
CA GLY A 23 48.84 17.46 1.54
C GLY A 23 47.65 18.29 1.04
N ILE A 24 47.81 18.99 -0.08
CA ILE A 24 46.73 19.74 -0.73
C ILE A 24 45.67 18.78 -1.31
N GLY A 25 46.08 17.65 -1.88
CA GLY A 25 45.17 16.62 -2.35
C GLY A 25 44.35 15.98 -1.22
N PHE A 26 44.96 15.77 -0.06
CA PHE A 26 44.31 15.15 1.11
C PHE A 26 43.24 16.05 1.72
N THR A 27 43.46 17.37 1.79
CA THR A 27 42.46 18.32 2.29
C THR A 27 41.26 18.42 1.35
N ALA A 28 41.47 18.46 0.04
CA ALA A 28 40.40 18.49 -0.96
C ALA A 28 39.58 17.17 -1.03
N GLY A 29 40.20 16.02 -0.77
CA GLY A 29 39.50 14.73 -0.78
C GLY A 29 38.59 14.49 0.43
N SER A 30 38.90 15.09 1.58
CA SER A 30 38.17 14.85 2.84
C SER A 30 36.73 15.38 2.84
N SER A 31 36.46 16.53 2.22
CA SER A 31 35.11 17.10 2.11
C SER A 31 34.22 16.36 1.12
N LEU A 32 34.82 15.69 0.12
CA LEU A 32 34.08 14.88 -0.85
C LEU A 32 33.56 13.59 -0.20
N LEU A 33 34.40 12.94 0.63
CA LEU A 33 34.04 11.72 1.38
C LEU A 33 32.89 11.95 2.36
N SER A 34 32.83 13.11 3.04
CA SER A 34 31.74 13.42 3.96
C SER A 34 30.39 13.59 3.26
N SER A 35 30.36 14.24 2.09
CA SER A 35 29.12 14.42 1.33
C SER A 35 28.59 13.10 0.76
N PHE A 36 29.48 12.23 0.26
CA PHE A 36 29.10 10.87 -0.15
C PHE A 36 28.55 10.05 1.02
N LYS A 37 29.18 10.14 2.20
CA LYS A 37 28.70 9.45 3.40
C LYS A 37 27.31 9.95 3.84
N HIS A 38 27.09 11.26 3.85
CA HIS A 38 25.80 11.82 4.24
C HIS A 38 24.67 11.40 3.28
N SER A 39 24.95 11.44 1.96
CA SER A 39 24.01 10.95 0.95
C SER A 39 23.69 9.46 1.13
N ALA A 40 24.72 8.62 1.33
CA ALA A 40 24.54 7.20 1.57
C ALA A 40 23.75 6.91 2.86
N ASN A 41 24.02 7.64 3.93
CA ASN A 41 23.30 7.52 5.19
C ASN A 41 21.83 7.92 5.02
N SER A 42 21.53 9.01 4.30
CA SER A 42 20.15 9.44 4.05
C SER A 42 19.33 8.41 3.25
N THR A 43 19.95 7.76 2.26
CA THR A 43 19.32 6.65 1.52
C THR A 43 19.11 5.43 2.42
N THR A 44 20.06 5.16 3.30
CA THR A 44 19.98 4.06 4.27
C THR A 44 18.84 4.28 5.27
N THR A 45 18.73 5.47 5.86
CA THR A 45 17.61 5.82 6.76
C THR A 45 16.25 5.65 6.08
N GLN A 46 16.07 6.17 4.86
CA GLN A 46 14.80 6.00 4.14
C GLN A 46 14.46 4.53 3.88
N THR A 47 15.47 3.74 3.49
CA THR A 47 15.30 2.28 3.30
C THR A 47 14.93 1.59 4.61
N THR A 48 15.55 1.98 5.73
CA THR A 48 15.24 1.45 7.06
C THR A 48 13.80 1.80 7.47
N LEU A 49 13.39 3.05 7.33
CA LEU A 49 12.02 3.49 7.66
C LEU A 49 10.97 2.79 6.80
N GLY A 50 11.23 2.62 5.50
CA GLY A 50 10.36 1.84 4.62
C GLY A 50 10.19 0.39 5.09
N LYS A 51 11.29 -0.29 5.45
CA LYS A 51 11.23 -1.66 5.99
C LYS A 51 10.51 -1.75 7.33
N VAL A 52 10.68 -0.77 8.21
CA VAL A 52 9.94 -0.70 9.47
C VAL A 52 8.44 -0.54 9.18
N LYS A 53 8.06 0.35 8.26
CA LYS A 53 6.67 0.50 7.81
C LYS A 53 6.09 -0.81 7.28
N ASP A 54 6.79 -1.47 6.37
CA ASP A 54 6.35 -2.76 5.80
C ASP A 54 6.10 -3.80 6.90
N GLN A 55 7.00 -3.90 7.90
CA GLN A 55 6.81 -4.83 9.01
C GLN A 55 5.68 -4.42 9.96
N VAL A 56 5.44 -3.13 10.16
CA VAL A 56 4.30 -2.65 10.94
C VAL A 56 2.99 -3.05 10.26
N LEU A 57 2.89 -2.91 8.93
CA LEU A 57 1.73 -3.34 8.16
C LEU A 57 1.58 -4.88 8.20
N ASN A 58 2.66 -5.63 7.97
CA ASN A 58 2.63 -7.10 8.10
C ASN A 58 2.24 -7.56 9.51
N PHE A 59 2.66 -6.85 10.55
CA PHE A 59 2.26 -7.13 11.92
C PHE A 59 0.75 -7.01 12.07
N VAL A 60 0.13 -5.96 11.52
CA VAL A 60 -1.34 -5.82 11.52
C VAL A 60 -2.00 -6.94 10.72
N PHE A 61 -1.45 -7.30 9.56
CA PHE A 61 -1.98 -8.38 8.74
C PHE A 61 -2.08 -9.69 9.53
N ILE A 62 -1.05 -10.01 10.31
CA ILE A 62 -0.97 -11.26 11.10
C ILE A 62 -1.75 -11.15 12.42
N ASN A 63 -1.49 -10.09 13.18
CA ASN A 63 -1.95 -9.97 14.57
C ASN A 63 -3.31 -9.27 14.68
N LYS A 64 -3.77 -8.61 13.62
CA LYS A 64 -5.04 -7.86 13.51
C LYS A 64 -5.14 -6.64 14.44
N TYR A 65 -3.99 -6.12 14.89
CA TYR A 65 -3.85 -4.85 15.61
C TYR A 65 -2.46 -4.25 15.35
N LEU A 66 -2.29 -2.94 15.59
CA LEU A 66 -1.00 -2.23 15.54
C LEU A 66 -0.25 -2.35 16.88
N PRO A 67 1.10 -2.47 16.86
CA PRO A 67 1.89 -2.56 18.08
C PRO A 67 1.98 -1.20 18.77
N CYS A 68 2.11 -1.22 20.11
CA CYS A 68 2.43 -0.04 20.91
C CYS A 68 3.93 0.29 20.83
N PRO A 69 4.34 1.54 21.09
CA PRO A 69 5.75 1.89 21.14
C PRO A 69 6.53 1.09 22.20
N ASP A 70 7.82 0.91 21.96
CA ASP A 70 8.79 0.46 22.95
C ASP A 70 9.25 1.67 23.80
N THR A 71 9.05 1.61 25.11
CA THR A 71 9.31 2.68 26.08
C THR A 71 10.41 2.32 27.08
N ASP A 72 10.91 1.08 27.06
CA ASP A 72 11.98 0.59 27.94
C ASP A 72 13.19 0.01 27.20
N GLU A 73 13.24 0.17 25.87
CA GLU A 73 14.33 -0.21 24.97
C GLU A 73 14.65 -1.71 24.98
N ASP A 74 13.68 -2.55 25.33
CA ASP A 74 13.83 -4.01 25.31
C ASP A 74 13.50 -4.64 23.94
N GLY A 75 13.01 -3.82 23.00
CA GLY A 75 12.61 -4.18 21.66
C GLY A 75 11.18 -4.71 21.53
N ALA A 76 10.44 -4.86 22.63
CA ALA A 76 9.05 -5.29 22.61
C ALA A 76 8.09 -4.10 22.74
N GLU A 77 6.87 -4.26 22.24
CA GLU A 77 5.82 -3.27 22.50
C GLU A 77 5.48 -3.20 24.00
N ASN A 78 5.25 -2.01 24.53
CA ASN A 78 4.84 -1.85 25.92
C ASN A 78 3.36 -1.50 26.05
N ARG A 79 2.63 -2.37 26.75
CA ARG A 79 1.23 -2.20 27.12
C ARG A 79 1.05 -2.24 28.62
N THR A 80 0.04 -1.55 29.11
CA THR A 80 -0.40 -1.62 30.51
C THR A 80 -1.90 -1.87 30.57
N THR A 81 -2.36 -2.45 31.68
CA THR A 81 -3.78 -2.72 31.88
C THR A 81 -4.47 -1.51 32.50
N ASP A 82 -5.41 -0.91 31.78
CA ASP A 82 -6.31 0.12 32.30
C ASP A 82 -7.76 -0.29 32.03
N SER A 83 -8.56 -0.34 33.10
CA SER A 83 -10.01 -0.65 33.02
C SER A 83 -10.34 -1.96 32.29
N GLY A 84 -9.42 -2.92 32.28
CA GLY A 84 -9.56 -4.22 31.61
C GLY A 84 -9.05 -4.26 30.16
N GLU A 85 -8.56 -3.14 29.63
CA GLU A 85 -7.99 -3.02 28.28
C GLU A 85 -6.46 -2.96 28.33
N GLN A 86 -5.78 -3.50 27.31
CA GLN A 86 -4.33 -3.40 27.16
C GLN A 86 -3.94 -2.15 26.36
N VAL A 87 -3.94 -0.99 27.03
CA VAL A 87 -3.57 0.31 26.46
C VAL A 87 -2.07 0.42 26.26
N CYS A 88 -1.63 1.28 25.33
CA CYS A 88 -0.21 1.58 25.19
C CYS A 88 0.30 2.31 26.44
N THR A 89 1.49 1.94 26.93
CA THR A 89 2.11 2.60 28.10
C THR A 89 2.42 4.08 27.82
N ALA A 90 2.79 4.39 26.57
CA ALA A 90 2.91 5.74 26.05
C ALA A 90 2.46 5.80 24.59
N THR A 91 2.21 7.01 24.08
CA THR A 91 1.82 7.24 22.68
C THR A 91 3.02 7.43 21.75
N ARG A 92 4.23 7.42 22.30
CA ARG A 92 5.50 7.58 21.59
C ARG A 92 6.60 6.78 22.30
N GLY A 93 7.59 6.33 21.55
CA GLY A 93 8.74 5.60 22.04
C GLY A 93 9.65 5.18 20.89
N GLY A 94 10.47 4.15 21.10
CA GLY A 94 11.22 3.47 20.05
C GLY A 94 10.37 2.50 19.23
N VAL A 95 10.93 2.06 18.11
CA VAL A 95 10.35 0.99 17.28
C VAL A 95 10.41 -0.34 18.05
N PRO A 96 9.28 -1.05 18.26
CA PRO A 96 9.25 -2.34 18.94
C PRO A 96 9.76 -3.47 18.01
N TYR A 97 11.05 -3.43 17.69
CA TYR A 97 11.65 -4.23 16.63
C TYR A 97 11.54 -5.75 16.85
N LEU A 98 11.62 -6.26 18.08
CA LEU A 98 11.42 -7.69 18.37
C LEU A 98 9.96 -8.10 18.17
N SER A 99 9.00 -7.26 18.58
CA SER A 99 7.58 -7.50 18.30
C SER A 99 7.27 -7.49 16.81
N LEU A 100 7.99 -6.67 16.04
CA LEU A 100 7.90 -6.60 14.57
C LEU A 100 8.72 -7.68 13.84
N GLY A 101 9.42 -8.57 14.56
CA GLY A 101 10.27 -9.60 13.94
C GLY A 101 11.51 -9.06 13.22
N LEU A 102 11.96 -7.86 13.59
CA LEU A 102 13.13 -7.17 13.07
C LEU A 102 14.35 -7.34 13.99
N ASP A 103 15.53 -7.02 13.44
CA ASP A 103 16.77 -6.85 14.21
C ASP A 103 16.88 -5.42 14.78
N ASP A 104 17.61 -5.25 15.90
CA ASP A 104 17.84 -3.94 16.55
C ASP A 104 18.38 -2.86 15.59
N SER A 105 19.14 -3.27 14.56
CA SER A 105 19.61 -2.34 13.53
C SER A 105 18.50 -1.61 12.77
N PHE A 106 17.27 -2.14 12.74
CA PHE A 106 16.11 -1.48 12.13
C PHE A 106 15.38 -0.53 13.08
N ALA A 107 15.67 -0.57 14.39
CA ALA A 107 15.17 0.42 15.34
C ALA A 107 16.00 1.72 15.33
N LYS A 108 17.04 1.79 14.50
CA LYS A 108 18.00 2.90 14.46
C LYS A 108 18.18 3.46 13.04
N ASP A 109 18.43 4.76 12.96
CA ASP A 109 18.79 5.43 11.71
C ASP A 109 20.26 5.14 11.30
N ALA A 110 20.68 5.67 10.15
CA ALA A 110 22.04 5.45 9.63
C ALA A 110 23.16 6.14 10.44
N TRP A 111 22.81 6.96 11.44
CA TRP A 111 23.72 7.57 12.40
C TRP A 111 23.73 6.83 13.75
N GLY A 112 22.87 5.82 13.89
CA GLY A 112 22.75 4.99 15.08
C GLY A 112 21.80 5.55 16.14
N ASN A 113 21.04 6.60 15.84
CA ASN A 113 20.03 7.11 16.76
C ASN A 113 18.75 6.28 16.65
N PRO A 114 18.02 6.10 17.76
CA PRO A 114 16.74 5.41 17.72
C PRO A 114 15.73 6.16 16.85
N ILE A 115 14.92 5.40 16.11
CA ILE A 115 13.79 5.90 15.35
C ILE A 115 12.61 6.09 16.30
N ARG A 116 11.98 7.27 16.28
CA ARG A 116 10.75 7.52 17.04
C ARG A 116 9.59 6.78 16.37
N TYR A 117 8.82 6.04 17.16
CA TYR A 117 7.56 5.41 16.80
C TYR A 117 6.43 6.12 17.55
N ALA A 118 5.73 7.02 16.88
CA ALA A 118 4.58 7.75 17.42
C ALA A 118 3.27 7.10 16.95
N VAL A 119 2.35 6.88 17.87
CA VAL A 119 1.03 6.28 17.63
C VAL A 119 -0.08 7.26 17.98
N ASN A 120 -1.30 7.00 17.48
CA ASN A 120 -2.49 7.80 17.80
C ASN A 120 -2.55 8.15 19.30
N THR A 121 -2.80 9.43 19.61
CA THR A 121 -2.66 9.95 20.97
C THR A 121 -3.71 9.43 21.96
N ASN A 122 -4.77 8.79 21.49
CA ASN A 122 -5.82 8.19 22.33
C ASN A 122 -5.53 6.73 22.74
N THR A 123 -4.43 6.14 22.28
CA THR A 123 -4.04 4.74 22.58
C THR A 123 -3.75 4.46 24.05
N GLY A 124 -3.44 5.50 24.84
CA GLY A 124 -3.28 5.40 26.29
C GLY A 124 -4.59 5.47 27.09
N THR A 125 -5.75 5.63 26.43
CA THR A 125 -7.05 5.82 27.10
C THR A 125 -7.96 4.62 26.88
N ALA A 126 -8.24 3.85 27.93
CA ALA A 126 -9.00 2.59 27.83
C ALA A 126 -10.39 2.74 27.19
N SER A 127 -11.12 3.82 27.53
CA SER A 127 -12.46 4.07 26.98
C SER A 127 -12.49 4.37 25.47
N LEU A 128 -11.35 4.75 24.89
CA LEU A 128 -11.22 5.09 23.48
C LEU A 128 -10.52 3.98 22.69
N LEU A 129 -9.55 3.29 23.31
CA LEU A 129 -8.73 2.28 22.64
C LEU A 129 -9.59 1.21 21.97
N CYS A 130 -10.60 0.65 22.64
CA CYS A 130 -11.40 -0.44 22.07
C CYS A 130 -12.81 0.01 21.65
N ASP A 131 -13.02 1.30 21.40
CA ASP A 131 -14.23 1.80 20.73
C ASP A 131 -14.02 1.81 19.21
N LYS A 132 -14.79 1.02 18.47
CA LYS A 132 -14.70 0.90 17.00
C LYS A 132 -14.93 2.22 16.26
N ARG A 133 -15.45 3.26 16.93
CA ARG A 133 -15.64 4.62 16.40
C ARG A 133 -14.42 5.53 16.59
N GLN A 134 -13.33 5.02 17.16
CA GLN A 134 -12.10 5.77 17.41
C GLN A 134 -10.96 5.18 16.59
N ALA A 135 -10.11 6.02 16.01
CA ALA A 135 -8.93 5.57 15.26
C ALA A 135 -7.96 4.75 16.14
N ALA A 136 -7.94 5.01 17.46
CA ALA A 136 -7.17 4.22 18.43
C ALA A 136 -7.56 2.72 18.45
N SER A 137 -8.73 2.34 17.93
CA SER A 137 -9.14 0.94 17.82
C SER A 137 -8.31 0.08 16.91
N MET A 138 -7.48 0.68 16.05
CA MET A 138 -6.44 -0.06 15.32
C MET A 138 -5.38 -0.68 16.24
N PHE A 139 -5.23 -0.21 17.48
CA PHE A 139 -4.29 -0.75 18.47
C PHE A 139 -4.96 -1.66 19.52
N CYS A 140 -6.29 -1.84 19.45
CA CYS A 140 -7.00 -2.71 20.36
C CYS A 140 -6.66 -4.17 20.05
N ASN A 141 -6.03 -4.86 20.99
CA ASN A 141 -5.60 -6.26 20.81
C ASN A 141 -6.69 -7.28 21.21
N LYS A 142 -7.95 -6.84 21.37
CA LYS A 142 -9.07 -7.77 21.57
C LYS A 142 -9.31 -8.58 20.30
N GLY A 143 -9.31 -9.89 20.42
CA GLY A 143 -9.42 -10.77 19.25
C GLY A 143 -8.12 -10.90 18.46
N ALA A 144 -6.98 -10.55 19.07
CA ALA A 144 -5.65 -10.69 18.48
C ALA A 144 -5.45 -12.03 17.75
N GLY A 145 -4.98 -11.95 16.51
CA GLY A 145 -4.70 -13.10 15.64
C GLY A 145 -5.93 -13.82 15.08
N SER A 146 -7.15 -13.29 15.27
CA SER A 146 -8.37 -13.87 14.72
C SER A 146 -9.15 -12.86 13.88
N ILE A 147 -9.63 -11.78 14.51
CA ILE A 147 -10.41 -10.75 13.83
C ILE A 147 -9.90 -9.37 14.21
N PRO A 148 -9.79 -8.43 13.26
CA PRO A 148 -9.49 -7.04 13.59
C PRO A 148 -10.64 -6.45 14.41
N TRP A 149 -10.29 -5.70 15.46
CA TRP A 149 -11.30 -5.04 16.27
C TRP A 149 -11.92 -3.82 15.54
N PHE A 150 -11.11 -3.13 14.74
CA PHE A 150 -11.51 -2.03 13.87
C PHE A 150 -12.22 -2.51 12.60
N ASN A 151 -12.88 -1.61 11.88
CA ASN A 151 -13.54 -1.93 10.61
C ASN A 151 -13.54 -0.73 9.65
N PHE A 152 -13.97 -0.97 8.42
CA PHE A 152 -13.99 0.03 7.34
C PHE A 152 -15.06 1.10 7.53
N SER A 153 -16.24 0.73 8.04
CA SER A 153 -17.43 1.59 8.10
C SER A 153 -17.54 2.50 9.34
N LYS A 154 -16.82 2.19 10.42
CA LYS A 154 -16.93 2.90 11.71
C LYS A 154 -15.61 3.43 12.23
N THR A 155 -14.49 2.79 11.92
CA THR A 155 -13.20 3.22 12.47
C THR A 155 -12.60 4.32 11.59
N PRO A 156 -12.35 5.53 12.11
CA PRO A 156 -11.69 6.57 11.33
C PRO A 156 -10.25 6.17 10.93
N PRO A 157 -9.74 6.65 9.79
CA PRO A 157 -10.30 7.72 8.97
C PRO A 157 -11.49 7.28 8.10
N LEU A 158 -12.43 8.21 7.90
CA LEU A 158 -13.59 8.17 6.99
C LEU A 158 -13.63 9.49 6.20
N PHE A 159 -14.45 9.58 5.15
CA PHE A 159 -14.56 10.73 4.23
C PHE A 159 -14.58 12.13 4.88
N ASN A 160 -15.09 12.26 6.10
CA ASN A 160 -15.15 13.52 6.85
C ASN A 160 -14.70 13.40 8.31
N ASP A 161 -14.05 12.30 8.66
CA ASP A 161 -13.55 12.05 10.01
C ASP A 161 -12.13 11.51 9.89
N ARG A 162 -11.13 12.37 10.11
CA ARG A 162 -9.72 11.97 10.13
C ARG A 162 -9.37 11.01 11.27
N GLY A 163 -10.21 10.93 12.30
CA GLY A 163 -9.93 10.24 13.55
C GLY A 163 -9.26 11.12 14.59
N ALA A 164 -9.93 11.31 15.73
CA ALA A 164 -9.35 12.01 16.86
C ALA A 164 -8.03 11.35 17.30
N GLY A 165 -7.01 12.18 17.51
CA GLY A 165 -5.67 11.75 17.93
C GLY A 165 -4.75 11.25 16.83
N ASN A 166 -5.19 11.20 15.57
CA ASN A 166 -4.29 11.01 14.43
C ASN A 166 -3.44 12.28 14.19
N TYR A 167 -2.29 12.13 13.56
CA TYR A 167 -1.33 13.20 13.31
C TYR A 167 -1.55 13.85 11.95
N TYR A 168 -1.18 15.13 11.87
CA TYR A 168 -0.92 15.83 10.61
C TYR A 168 0.57 15.69 10.30
N VAL A 169 0.89 15.32 9.07
CA VAL A 169 2.25 15.28 8.56
C VAL A 169 2.30 16.23 7.37
N CYS A 170 2.99 17.36 7.56
CA CYS A 170 3.17 18.35 6.51
C CYS A 170 4.36 18.00 5.62
N ASN A 171 4.22 18.27 4.32
CA ASN A 171 5.26 18.08 3.32
C ASN A 171 6.15 19.33 3.17
N GLU A 172 7.16 19.27 2.32
CA GLU A 172 8.17 20.33 2.16
C GLU A 172 7.62 21.67 1.63
N SER A 173 6.39 21.69 1.11
CA SER A 173 5.74 22.93 0.65
C SER A 173 5.20 23.77 1.82
N ALA A 174 5.03 23.18 3.01
CA ALA A 174 4.52 23.88 4.17
C ALA A 174 5.57 24.85 4.74
N ALA A 175 5.16 26.10 5.01
CA ALA A 175 6.02 27.04 5.74
C ALA A 175 6.11 26.70 7.25
N SER A 176 5.05 26.11 7.78
CA SER A 176 4.91 25.65 9.16
C SER A 176 3.79 24.59 9.22
N CYS A 177 3.92 23.59 10.07
CA CYS A 177 2.83 22.64 10.33
C CYS A 177 2.11 23.08 11.60
N SER A 178 0.83 23.47 11.52
CA SER A 178 0.01 23.78 12.70
C SER A 178 -1.44 24.03 12.27
N GLY A 179 -2.38 23.98 13.22
CA GLY A 179 -3.79 24.29 12.97
C GLY A 179 -4.42 23.30 12.00
N THR A 180 -4.98 23.79 10.90
CA THR A 180 -5.48 22.96 9.80
C THR A 180 -4.65 23.28 8.56
N PRO A 181 -3.56 22.53 8.31
CA PRO A 181 -2.72 22.76 7.14
C PRO A 181 -3.53 22.64 5.84
N ALA A 182 -3.10 23.37 4.81
CA ALA A 182 -3.71 23.27 3.49
C ALA A 182 -3.46 21.90 2.87
N ALA A 183 -4.40 21.40 2.06
CA ALA A 183 -4.33 20.06 1.48
C ALA A 183 -3.06 19.84 0.65
N GLU A 184 -2.64 20.85 -0.11
CA GLU A 184 -1.40 20.84 -0.90
C GLU A 184 -0.12 20.75 -0.04
N SER A 185 -0.20 21.13 1.23
CA SER A 185 0.91 21.13 2.18
C SER A 185 0.94 19.91 3.09
N LEU A 186 0.06 18.93 2.85
CA LEU A 186 -0.03 17.71 3.63
C LEU A 186 0.53 16.51 2.87
N GLU A 187 1.33 15.72 3.56
CA GLU A 187 1.65 14.34 3.20
C GLU A 187 0.55 13.41 3.72
N SER A 188 0.08 13.65 4.94
CA SER A 188 -1.03 12.91 5.54
C SER A 188 -1.76 13.77 6.55
N ASP A 189 -3.09 13.73 6.54
CA ASP A 189 -3.92 14.37 7.57
C ASP A 189 -4.52 13.38 8.56
N SER A 190 -4.30 12.07 8.37
CA SER A 190 -4.89 10.99 9.16
C SER A 190 -3.87 9.92 9.54
N ALA A 191 -2.63 10.32 9.78
CA ALA A 191 -1.55 9.40 10.18
C ALA A 191 -1.85 8.81 11.56
N VAL A 192 -2.00 7.49 11.61
CA VAL A 192 -2.22 6.72 12.85
C VAL A 192 -0.89 6.31 13.49
N VAL A 193 0.16 6.17 12.67
CA VAL A 193 1.55 6.00 13.10
C VAL A 193 2.43 6.99 12.35
N VAL A 194 3.42 7.57 13.05
CA VAL A 194 4.48 8.39 12.45
C VAL A 194 5.84 7.86 12.91
N LEU A 195 6.72 7.63 11.95
CA LEU A 195 8.13 7.27 12.17
C LEU A 195 9.00 8.51 11.94
N VAL A 196 9.90 8.80 12.86
CA VAL A 196 10.85 9.92 12.71
C VAL A 196 12.28 9.43 12.93
N ALA A 197 13.13 9.67 11.93
CA ALA A 197 14.57 9.53 12.05
C ALA A 197 15.22 10.92 12.14
N TYR A 198 15.91 11.18 13.25
CA TYR A 198 16.58 12.47 13.52
C TYR A 198 17.97 12.60 12.89
N ASN A 199 18.50 11.51 12.33
CA ASN A 199 19.73 11.49 11.56
C ASN A 199 20.91 12.20 12.27
N GLN A 200 21.57 13.18 11.67
CA GLN A 200 22.83 13.68 12.19
C GLN A 200 22.71 14.39 13.53
N ASP A 201 21.58 15.03 13.81
CA ASP A 201 21.42 15.82 15.02
C ASP A 201 20.97 14.97 16.23
N GLY A 202 20.31 13.84 15.99
CA GLY A 202 19.96 12.79 16.96
C GLY A 202 19.04 13.24 18.08
N ARG A 203 18.11 12.39 18.54
CA ARG A 203 17.28 12.67 19.72
C ARG A 203 17.06 11.42 20.55
N ASP A 204 16.81 11.61 21.83
CA ASP A 204 16.32 10.55 22.71
C ASP A 204 14.81 10.42 22.51
N VAL A 205 14.38 9.25 22.05
CA VAL A 205 12.97 8.95 21.75
C VAL A 205 12.15 8.56 22.99
N ALA A 206 12.80 8.19 24.09
CA ALA A 206 12.16 7.76 25.33
C ALA A 206 11.92 8.93 26.29
N THR A 207 12.83 9.91 26.30
CA THR A 207 12.77 11.06 27.23
C THR A 207 12.41 12.39 26.57
N ASP A 208 12.27 12.41 25.24
CA ASP A 208 12.06 13.61 24.43
C ASP A 208 13.12 14.72 24.73
N THR A 209 14.32 14.33 25.19
CA THR A 209 15.38 15.27 25.52
C THR A 209 16.15 15.70 24.26
N GLY A 210 16.47 17.01 24.20
CA GLY A 210 17.18 17.62 23.05
C GLY A 210 16.34 18.59 22.20
N CYS A 211 15.05 18.77 22.50
CA CYS A 211 14.15 19.63 21.70
C CYS A 211 14.25 21.14 21.98
N ALA A 212 14.83 21.58 23.10
CA ALA A 212 14.64 22.96 23.60
C ALA A 212 15.44 24.08 22.88
N ALA A 213 16.21 23.77 21.84
CA ALA A 213 17.12 24.72 21.17
C ALA A 213 16.93 24.79 19.64
N THR A 214 15.92 24.13 19.07
CA THR A 214 15.69 24.05 17.63
C THR A 214 14.54 24.97 17.20
N THR A 215 14.43 25.24 15.90
CA THR A 215 13.38 26.09 15.32
C THR A 215 12.85 25.46 14.04
N GLY A 216 11.63 25.82 13.64
CA GLY A 216 11.04 25.32 12.39
C GLY A 216 10.72 23.83 12.46
N ALA A 217 10.88 23.12 11.34
CA ALA A 217 10.50 21.72 11.19
C ALA A 217 11.19 20.76 12.19
N ILE A 218 12.44 21.02 12.56
CA ILE A 218 13.14 20.22 13.59
C ILE A 218 12.45 20.35 14.95
N ASN A 219 12.00 21.57 15.31
CA ASN A 219 11.28 21.75 16.57
C ASN A 219 9.93 21.04 16.52
N GLU A 220 9.22 21.16 15.40
CA GLU A 220 7.94 20.49 15.16
C GLU A 220 8.06 18.98 15.34
N ASN A 221 9.03 18.34 14.68
CA ASN A 221 9.22 16.89 14.75
C ASN A 221 9.61 16.38 16.15
N CYS A 222 10.13 17.28 16.98
CA CYS A 222 10.60 16.96 18.31
C CYS A 222 9.54 17.21 19.37
N ASP A 223 8.67 18.21 19.16
CA ASP A 223 7.61 18.53 20.09
C ASP A 223 6.56 17.40 20.16
N THR A 224 5.62 17.56 21.08
CA THR A 224 4.79 16.44 21.56
C THR A 224 3.33 16.57 21.16
N ASP A 225 3.05 17.47 20.22
CA ASP A 225 1.69 17.74 19.77
C ASP A 225 1.26 16.80 18.62
N LEU A 226 0.33 17.24 17.77
CA LEU A 226 -0.28 16.43 16.71
C LEU A 226 0.36 16.66 15.33
N TYR A 227 1.43 17.43 15.24
CA TYR A 227 2.00 17.87 13.98
C TYR A 227 3.43 17.36 13.80
N TYR A 228 3.72 16.92 12.58
CA TYR A 228 5.07 16.60 12.12
C TYR A 228 5.30 17.33 10.79
N HIS A 229 6.55 17.68 10.51
CA HIS A 229 6.91 18.50 9.37
C HIS A 229 8.15 17.94 8.66
N GLN A 230 7.93 17.43 7.45
CA GLN A 230 8.99 17.13 6.51
C GLN A 230 9.38 18.42 5.79
N ALA A 231 10.62 18.88 5.96
CA ALA A 231 11.16 20.03 5.25
C ALA A 231 12.26 19.63 4.25
N ALA A 232 12.58 20.54 3.32
CA ALA A 232 13.66 20.35 2.38
C ALA A 232 15.00 20.21 3.12
N ARG A 233 15.77 19.17 2.78
CA ARG A 233 17.07 18.90 3.42
C ARG A 233 18.05 20.05 3.22
N SER A 234 18.69 20.49 4.29
CA SER A 234 19.62 21.61 4.29
C SER A 234 20.73 21.44 5.31
N HIS A 235 21.94 21.86 4.92
CA HIS A 235 23.13 21.90 5.78
C HIS A 235 23.54 23.33 6.13
N GLU A 236 22.68 24.31 5.83
CA GLU A 236 22.98 25.72 6.06
C GLU A 236 22.88 26.07 7.54
N VAL A 237 23.82 26.89 8.03
CA VAL A 237 23.84 27.34 9.42
C VAL A 237 22.60 28.22 9.68
N GLY A 238 21.69 27.74 10.54
CA GLY A 238 20.43 28.42 10.87
C GLY A 238 19.21 27.95 10.06
N ALA A 239 19.40 27.08 9.08
CA ALA A 239 18.34 26.42 8.32
C ALA A 239 18.64 24.92 8.14
N PHE A 240 19.39 24.32 9.06
CA PHE A 240 19.73 22.91 9.04
C PHE A 240 18.45 22.08 9.17
N PHE A 241 18.31 21.04 8.34
CA PHE A 241 17.25 20.05 8.42
C PHE A 241 17.71 18.77 7.73
N ASP A 242 17.69 17.65 8.45
CA ASP A 242 18.00 16.35 7.89
C ASP A 242 17.08 15.24 8.38
N ASP A 243 16.05 15.56 9.17
CA ASP A 243 15.04 14.57 9.61
C ASP A 243 14.35 13.91 8.42
N VAL A 244 13.95 12.65 8.63
CA VAL A 244 13.04 11.95 7.74
C VAL A 244 11.81 11.54 8.53
N VAL A 245 10.66 12.05 8.10
CA VAL A 245 9.34 11.71 8.64
C VAL A 245 8.65 10.79 7.64
N LEU A 246 8.15 9.66 8.14
CA LEU A 246 7.34 8.73 7.35
C LEU A 246 6.06 8.43 8.10
N SER A 247 4.92 8.46 7.39
CA SER A 247 3.61 8.25 7.98
C SER A 247 2.98 6.93 7.54
N ILE A 248 2.10 6.41 8.41
CA ILE A 248 1.18 5.32 8.10
C ILE A 248 -0.21 5.82 8.46
N SER A 249 -1.05 5.97 7.45
CA SER A 249 -2.45 6.38 7.58
C SER A 249 -3.33 5.21 8.01
N GLY A 250 -4.48 5.52 8.61
CA GLY A 250 -5.45 4.48 8.92
C GLY A 250 -6.04 3.79 7.69
N TYR A 251 -6.02 4.45 6.51
CA TYR A 251 -6.39 3.82 5.25
C TYR A 251 -5.39 2.75 4.83
N GLU A 252 -4.08 2.99 4.98
CA GLU A 252 -3.06 1.96 4.68
C GLU A 252 -3.19 0.73 5.59
N VAL A 253 -3.54 0.95 6.85
CA VAL A 253 -3.79 -0.14 7.81
C VAL A 253 -5.02 -0.96 7.41
N LYS A 254 -6.08 -0.28 6.99
CA LYS A 254 -7.32 -0.87 6.47
C LYS A 254 -7.05 -1.68 5.19
N THR A 255 -6.38 -1.09 4.20
CA THR A 255 -6.11 -1.77 2.91
C THR A 255 -5.21 -2.99 3.08
N THR A 256 -4.30 -2.99 4.08
CA THR A 256 -3.51 -4.17 4.41
C THR A 256 -4.38 -5.39 4.76
N LEU A 257 -5.56 -5.18 5.35
CA LEU A 257 -6.50 -6.25 5.66
C LEU A 257 -7.46 -6.57 4.50
N LEU A 258 -7.71 -5.62 3.59
CA LEU A 258 -8.47 -5.85 2.34
C LEU A 258 -7.63 -6.51 1.25
N ASN A 259 -6.30 -6.44 1.36
CA ASN A 259 -5.37 -7.18 0.52
C ASN A 259 -5.37 -8.67 0.88
N ASN A 260 -6.56 -9.28 0.90
CA ASN A 260 -6.73 -10.72 0.71
C ASN A 260 -6.41 -11.08 -0.75
N GLN A 261 -5.26 -10.63 -1.24
CA GLN A 261 -4.69 -11.09 -2.50
C GLN A 261 -4.02 -12.43 -2.17
N LEU A 262 -4.81 -13.51 -2.25
CA LEU A 262 -4.27 -14.84 -2.52
C LEU A 262 -3.47 -14.73 -3.83
N SER A 263 -2.17 -14.46 -3.71
CA SER A 263 -1.31 -14.43 -4.89
C SER A 263 -1.14 -15.88 -5.37
N TRP A 264 -1.43 -16.12 -6.65
CA TRP A 264 -1.31 -17.41 -7.34
C TRP A 264 0.02 -18.16 -7.12
N ARG A 265 1.06 -17.48 -6.61
CA ARG A 265 2.40 -18.07 -6.33
C ARG A 265 2.47 -18.96 -5.09
N GLU A 266 1.44 -18.99 -4.23
CA GLU A 266 1.46 -19.81 -3.01
C GLU A 266 0.95 -21.26 -3.23
N TYR A 267 0.32 -21.54 -4.36
CA TYR A 267 -0.10 -22.90 -4.74
C TYR A 267 0.95 -23.59 -5.64
N GLY A 268 2.11 -23.88 -5.05
CA GLY A 268 3.06 -24.84 -5.62
C GLY A 268 2.63 -26.27 -5.28
N ALA A 269 2.65 -27.18 -6.27
CA ALA A 269 2.35 -28.59 -6.04
C ALA A 269 3.16 -29.14 -4.84
N GLY A 270 2.47 -29.36 -3.71
CA GLY A 270 3.05 -29.82 -2.45
C GLY A 270 2.97 -28.88 -1.24
N SER A 271 2.26 -27.74 -1.31
CA SER A 271 1.99 -26.94 -0.10
C SER A 271 0.92 -27.62 0.77
N THR A 272 1.29 -27.99 2.00
CA THR A 272 0.35 -28.36 3.06
C THR A 272 -0.11 -27.12 3.81
N ALA A 273 -0.63 -26.12 3.08
CA ALA A 273 -1.19 -24.91 3.68
C ALA A 273 -2.58 -25.23 4.25
N SER A 274 -2.64 -25.44 5.56
CA SER A 274 -3.84 -25.84 6.29
C SER A 274 -4.81 -24.68 6.58
N ALA A 275 -5.15 -23.84 5.59
CA ALA A 275 -6.05 -22.71 5.83
C ALA A 275 -7.40 -22.80 5.11
N LEU A 276 -7.51 -23.47 3.97
CA LEU A 276 -8.79 -23.77 3.32
C LEU A 276 -8.60 -25.11 2.58
N GLU A 277 -9.24 -26.18 3.07
CA GLU A 277 -9.33 -27.43 2.31
C GLU A 277 -10.35 -27.19 1.19
N PRO A 278 -10.00 -27.33 -0.10
CA PRO A 278 -10.92 -27.02 -1.18
C PRO A 278 -12.15 -27.95 -1.13
N THR A 279 -13.35 -27.37 -1.18
CA THR A 279 -14.59 -28.15 -1.24
C THR A 279 -14.65 -28.97 -2.54
N TYR A 280 -13.98 -28.50 -3.60
CA TYR A 280 -13.82 -29.21 -4.87
C TYR A 280 -12.45 -28.96 -5.54
N GLU A 281 -11.75 -30.04 -5.88
CA GLU A 281 -10.55 -30.05 -6.71
C GLU A 281 -10.69 -31.10 -7.83
N ASP A 282 -10.56 -30.69 -9.09
CA ASP A 282 -10.47 -31.62 -10.22
C ASP A 282 -9.18 -31.40 -11.04
N PHE A 283 -8.47 -32.51 -11.27
CA PHE A 283 -7.16 -32.58 -11.93
C PHE A 283 -7.08 -33.63 -13.06
N ASP A 284 -8.21 -34.19 -13.51
CA ASP A 284 -8.18 -35.20 -14.57
C ASP A 284 -8.00 -34.57 -15.97
N LEU A 285 -6.78 -34.70 -16.51
CA LEU A 285 -6.41 -34.24 -17.86
C LEU A 285 -7.03 -35.08 -18.97
N ASP A 286 -7.59 -36.24 -18.65
CA ASP A 286 -8.22 -37.17 -19.60
C ASP A 286 -9.77 -37.10 -19.56
N ALA A 287 -10.35 -36.32 -18.64
CA ALA A 287 -11.80 -36.08 -18.55
C ALA A 287 -12.30 -35.10 -19.62
N ASP A 288 -13.60 -35.15 -19.91
CA ASP A 288 -14.28 -34.22 -20.83
C ASP A 288 -14.16 -32.77 -20.32
N SER A 289 -14.17 -31.77 -21.20
CA SER A 289 -14.09 -30.35 -20.81
C SER A 289 -15.39 -29.81 -20.19
N ASP A 290 -16.46 -30.60 -20.27
CA ASP A 290 -17.75 -30.37 -19.62
C ASP A 290 -17.69 -30.80 -18.14
N GLN A 291 -17.49 -29.84 -17.24
CA GLN A 291 -17.43 -30.08 -15.79
C GLN A 291 -18.57 -29.37 -15.06
N SER A 292 -19.58 -30.13 -14.62
CA SER A 292 -20.60 -29.62 -13.71
C SER A 292 -20.02 -29.49 -12.29
N VAL A 293 -19.71 -28.27 -11.86
CA VAL A 293 -19.33 -28.00 -10.47
C VAL A 293 -20.60 -27.95 -9.62
N ALA A 294 -20.66 -28.73 -8.55
CA ALA A 294 -21.74 -28.68 -7.58
C ALA A 294 -21.26 -27.88 -6.36
N ALA A 295 -21.40 -26.56 -6.41
CA ALA A 295 -21.25 -25.72 -5.24
C ALA A 295 -22.41 -25.94 -4.25
N THR A 296 -22.17 -25.63 -2.99
CA THR A 296 -23.10 -25.82 -1.88
C THR A 296 -23.59 -24.47 -1.35
N ALA A 297 -24.55 -24.49 -0.43
CA ALA A 297 -24.93 -23.28 0.28
C ALA A 297 -23.94 -23.07 1.45
N GLY A 298 -23.04 -22.09 1.31
CA GLY A 298 -21.98 -21.70 2.24
C GLY A 298 -20.61 -21.65 1.55
N ASP A 299 -19.62 -21.06 2.20
CA ASP A 299 -18.28 -20.78 1.66
C ASP A 299 -17.62 -22.01 1.02
N ASP A 300 -17.32 -21.90 -0.27
CA ASP A 300 -16.73 -22.93 -1.11
C ASP A 300 -15.42 -22.47 -1.74
N VAL A 301 -14.50 -23.42 -1.91
CA VAL A 301 -13.22 -23.20 -2.62
C VAL A 301 -13.11 -24.21 -3.74
N VAL A 302 -13.14 -23.71 -4.97
CA VAL A 302 -13.18 -24.48 -6.21
C VAL A 302 -11.99 -24.12 -7.09
N LEU A 303 -11.21 -25.14 -7.47
CA LEU A 303 -10.05 -24.97 -8.33
C LEU A 303 -10.18 -25.84 -9.58
N ILE A 304 -10.21 -25.21 -10.75
CA ILE A 304 -10.37 -25.86 -12.06
C ILE A 304 -9.14 -25.53 -12.88
N ARG A 305 -8.35 -26.52 -13.31
CA ARG A 305 -7.10 -26.27 -14.08
C ARG A 305 -7.27 -26.20 -15.60
N ARG A 306 -8.50 -26.21 -16.09
CA ARG A 306 -8.84 -26.32 -17.52
C ARG A 306 -9.90 -25.27 -17.88
N ASP A 307 -10.49 -25.42 -19.07
CA ASP A 307 -11.63 -24.61 -19.48
C ASP A 307 -12.86 -24.95 -18.64
N VAL A 308 -13.74 -23.97 -18.45
CA VAL A 308 -15.08 -24.17 -17.90
C VAL A 308 -16.08 -23.95 -19.02
N GLU A 309 -16.85 -24.99 -19.35
CA GLU A 309 -17.82 -24.97 -20.45
C GLU A 309 -19.30 -24.98 -19.99
N THR A 310 -19.56 -25.10 -18.69
CA THR A 310 -20.92 -25.17 -18.15
C THR A 310 -21.20 -24.13 -17.09
N ALA A 311 -22.49 -23.95 -16.80
CA ALA A 311 -22.95 -23.08 -15.72
C ALA A 311 -22.43 -23.56 -14.35
N ILE A 312 -22.06 -22.60 -13.51
CA ILE A 312 -21.72 -22.81 -12.10
C ILE A 312 -22.54 -21.82 -11.29
N ASP A 313 -23.12 -22.27 -10.18
CA ASP A 313 -23.94 -21.43 -9.30
C ASP A 313 -23.56 -21.75 -7.85
N PHE A 314 -22.90 -20.79 -7.20
CA PHE A 314 -22.43 -20.85 -5.82
C PHE A 314 -23.48 -20.42 -4.79
N SER A 315 -24.54 -19.74 -5.24
CA SER A 315 -25.69 -19.32 -4.45
C SER A 315 -25.41 -18.35 -3.29
N THR A 316 -24.82 -18.78 -2.18
CA THR A 316 -24.58 -17.96 -0.98
C THR A 316 -23.33 -18.45 -0.26
N GLY A 317 -22.51 -17.55 0.26
CA GLY A 317 -21.25 -17.87 0.93
C GLY A 317 -20.16 -16.93 0.48
N ASP A 318 -19.03 -16.87 1.20
CA ASP A 318 -17.84 -16.17 0.70
C ASP A 318 -17.02 -17.18 -0.12
N ASP A 319 -17.20 -17.18 -1.45
CA ASP A 319 -16.76 -18.23 -2.35
C ASP A 319 -15.46 -17.89 -3.10
N TYR A 320 -14.65 -18.90 -3.39
CA TYR A 320 -13.41 -18.77 -4.13
C TYR A 320 -13.38 -19.72 -5.33
N LEU A 321 -13.33 -19.18 -6.54
CA LEU A 321 -13.17 -19.93 -7.77
C LEU A 321 -11.91 -19.51 -8.52
N ALA A 322 -11.06 -20.48 -8.88
CA ALA A 322 -9.97 -20.26 -9.83
C ALA A 322 -10.06 -21.18 -11.05
N ILE A 323 -10.07 -20.58 -12.23
CA ILE A 323 -10.07 -21.22 -13.55
C ILE A 323 -8.67 -21.06 -14.17
N GLY A 324 -8.06 -22.19 -14.52
CA GLY A 324 -6.69 -22.29 -14.99
C GLY A 324 -6.51 -22.03 -16.49
N ASN A 325 -7.59 -22.00 -17.26
CA ASN A 325 -7.59 -21.67 -18.68
C ASN A 325 -8.79 -20.75 -19.01
N ASP A 326 -9.62 -21.06 -20.01
CA ASP A 326 -10.64 -20.15 -20.53
C ASP A 326 -12.04 -20.45 -19.93
N LEU A 327 -12.88 -19.42 -19.82
CA LEU A 327 -14.32 -19.59 -19.59
C LEU A 327 -15.04 -19.58 -20.93
N VAL A 328 -15.64 -20.70 -21.29
CA VAL A 328 -16.21 -20.99 -22.63
C VAL A 328 -17.60 -21.57 -22.49
N THR A 329 -18.54 -20.81 -21.93
CA THR A 329 -19.91 -21.31 -21.77
C THR A 329 -20.74 -21.14 -23.06
N THR A 330 -21.84 -21.90 -23.17
CA THR A 330 -22.78 -21.76 -24.30
C THR A 330 -23.95 -20.85 -23.95
N ASP A 331 -24.60 -20.23 -24.96
CA ASP A 331 -25.72 -19.29 -24.76
C ASP A 331 -26.74 -19.80 -23.72
N GLY A 332 -26.72 -19.21 -22.50
CA GLY A 332 -27.62 -19.51 -21.39
C GLY A 332 -26.98 -20.18 -20.17
N ASP A 333 -25.71 -20.55 -20.24
CA ASP A 333 -24.92 -21.04 -19.11
C ASP A 333 -24.17 -19.87 -18.46
N SER A 334 -24.56 -19.49 -17.25
CA SER A 334 -23.96 -18.41 -16.48
C SER A 334 -23.06 -18.96 -15.36
N LEU A 335 -22.01 -18.21 -15.05
CA LEU A 335 -21.20 -18.40 -13.85
C LEU A 335 -21.68 -17.40 -12.79
N LEU A 336 -22.32 -17.89 -11.73
CA LEU A 336 -22.92 -17.10 -10.67
C LEU A 336 -22.14 -17.34 -9.37
N MET A 337 -21.55 -16.29 -8.79
CA MET A 337 -20.88 -16.36 -7.49
C MET A 337 -21.89 -16.21 -6.32
N GLY A 338 -22.88 -15.32 -6.44
CA GLY A 338 -24.07 -15.32 -5.58
C GLY A 338 -24.06 -14.23 -4.50
N GLU A 339 -24.56 -14.53 -3.30
CA GLU A 339 -24.50 -13.60 -2.15
C GLU A 339 -23.28 -13.89 -1.27
N GLY A 340 -22.46 -12.89 -0.96
CA GLY A 340 -21.27 -13.01 -0.10
C GLY A 340 -20.06 -12.29 -0.70
N ASP A 341 -18.94 -12.20 0.03
CA ASP A 341 -17.74 -11.54 -0.49
C ASP A 341 -16.90 -12.55 -1.30
N ASP A 342 -17.08 -12.57 -2.62
CA ASP A 342 -16.57 -13.62 -3.50
C ASP A 342 -15.24 -13.28 -4.18
N THR A 343 -14.51 -14.31 -4.64
CA THR A 343 -13.28 -14.16 -5.41
C THR A 343 -13.25 -15.12 -6.60
N LEU A 344 -13.19 -14.55 -7.80
CA LEU A 344 -13.09 -15.27 -9.06
C LEU A 344 -11.78 -14.90 -9.79
N TYR A 345 -10.96 -15.92 -10.07
CA TYR A 345 -9.74 -15.79 -10.85
C TYR A 345 -9.82 -16.62 -12.14
N VAL A 346 -9.62 -16.00 -13.30
CA VAL A 346 -9.55 -16.68 -14.60
C VAL A 346 -8.20 -16.41 -15.22
N VAL A 347 -7.35 -17.43 -15.36
CA VAL A 347 -6.00 -17.30 -15.95
C VAL A 347 -6.08 -16.95 -17.44
N GLY A 348 -7.03 -17.54 -18.16
CA GLY A 348 -7.21 -17.39 -19.60
C GLY A 348 -8.14 -16.25 -19.96
N SER A 349 -8.93 -16.44 -21.02
CA SER A 349 -9.92 -15.49 -21.52
C SER A 349 -11.35 -15.89 -21.13
N VAL A 350 -12.25 -14.92 -21.13
CA VAL A 350 -13.70 -15.16 -21.05
C VAL A 350 -14.26 -14.98 -22.46
N LEU A 351 -14.75 -16.06 -23.08
CA LEU A 351 -15.16 -16.05 -24.48
C LEU A 351 -16.59 -15.54 -24.68
N GLY A 352 -16.91 -15.09 -25.90
CA GLY A 352 -18.07 -14.21 -26.15
C GLY A 352 -19.48 -14.72 -25.88
N ALA A 353 -19.69 -15.99 -25.53
CA ALA A 353 -20.99 -16.50 -25.08
C ALA A 353 -21.07 -16.66 -23.55
N ALA A 354 -19.95 -16.43 -22.85
CA ALA A 354 -19.87 -16.55 -21.40
C ALA A 354 -20.49 -15.36 -20.69
N ASP A 355 -21.18 -15.66 -19.59
CA ASP A 355 -21.88 -14.71 -18.75
C ASP A 355 -21.43 -14.91 -17.30
N ILE A 356 -20.86 -13.87 -16.69
CA ILE A 356 -20.39 -13.86 -15.30
C ILE A 356 -21.22 -12.85 -14.52
N GLU A 357 -21.78 -13.32 -13.40
CA GLU A 357 -22.44 -12.50 -12.38
C GLU A 357 -21.73 -12.76 -11.05
N LEU A 358 -21.11 -11.73 -10.46
CA LEU A 358 -20.49 -11.86 -9.14
C LEU A 358 -21.58 -11.87 -8.08
N GLY A 359 -22.42 -10.84 -8.02
CA GLY A 359 -23.68 -10.85 -7.26
C GLY A 359 -23.73 -9.78 -6.19
N ASP A 360 -24.18 -10.12 -4.99
CA ASP A 360 -24.31 -9.18 -3.87
C ASP A 360 -23.14 -9.40 -2.89
N GLY A 361 -22.27 -8.40 -2.68
CA GLY A 361 -21.11 -8.52 -1.80
C GLY A 361 -19.94 -7.64 -2.25
N ASP A 362 -18.86 -7.55 -1.45
CA ASP A 362 -17.65 -6.84 -1.90
C ASP A 362 -16.74 -7.82 -2.68
N ASP A 363 -16.92 -7.93 -4.00
CA ASP A 363 -16.35 -9.02 -4.81
C ASP A 363 -14.99 -8.70 -5.44
N ILE A 364 -14.25 -9.76 -5.81
CA ILE A 364 -12.99 -9.67 -6.54
C ILE A 364 -13.03 -10.52 -7.80
N PHE A 365 -12.87 -9.89 -8.97
CA PHE A 365 -12.66 -10.57 -10.23
C PHE A 365 -11.30 -10.25 -10.83
N VAL A 366 -10.52 -11.27 -11.21
CA VAL A 366 -9.27 -11.09 -11.94
C VAL A 366 -9.24 -11.97 -13.17
N LEU A 367 -9.03 -11.34 -14.32
CA LEU A 367 -8.92 -11.99 -15.63
C LEU A 367 -7.51 -11.79 -16.20
N GLY A 368 -6.84 -12.89 -16.53
CA GLY A 368 -5.46 -12.89 -17.01
C GLY A 368 -5.29 -12.53 -18.48
N GLN A 369 -6.32 -12.71 -19.31
CA GLN A 369 -6.31 -12.37 -20.74
C GLN A 369 -7.52 -11.48 -21.08
N ASP A 370 -8.19 -11.77 -22.19
CA ASP A 370 -9.17 -10.90 -22.81
C ASP A 370 -10.60 -11.23 -22.36
N LEU A 371 -11.41 -10.19 -22.17
CA LEU A 371 -12.85 -10.29 -21.97
C LEU A 371 -13.55 -10.15 -23.33
N GLU A 372 -14.20 -11.22 -23.78
CA GLU A 372 -15.06 -11.21 -24.97
C GLU A 372 -16.55 -11.38 -24.62
N GLY A 373 -16.87 -11.89 -23.43
CA GLY A 373 -18.23 -12.17 -22.92
C GLY A 373 -18.81 -11.07 -22.01
N ASN A 374 -19.86 -11.41 -21.26
CA ASN A 374 -20.53 -10.52 -20.31
C ASN A 374 -19.96 -10.65 -18.89
N LEU A 375 -19.78 -9.52 -18.22
CA LEU A 375 -19.43 -9.43 -16.81
C LEU A 375 -20.34 -8.41 -16.11
N VAL A 376 -20.99 -8.85 -15.04
CA VAL A 376 -21.80 -8.03 -14.15
C VAL A 376 -21.23 -8.20 -12.73
N ALA A 377 -20.76 -7.12 -12.11
CA ALA A 377 -20.22 -7.18 -10.75
C ALA A 377 -21.38 -7.31 -9.75
N GLY A 378 -22.24 -6.30 -9.66
CA GLY A 378 -23.51 -6.41 -8.93
C GLY A 378 -23.62 -5.34 -7.87
N ALA A 379 -24.00 -5.70 -6.65
CA ALA A 379 -24.15 -4.73 -5.57
C ALA A 379 -23.05 -4.90 -4.52
N GLY A 380 -22.28 -3.86 -4.26
CA GLY A 380 -21.20 -3.86 -3.28
C GLY A 380 -19.99 -3.08 -3.78
N ASN A 381 -18.87 -3.12 -3.06
CA ASN A 381 -17.67 -2.38 -3.48
C ASN A 381 -16.70 -3.32 -4.19
N ASP A 382 -16.90 -3.49 -5.49
CA ASP A 382 -16.28 -4.54 -6.28
C ASP A 382 -14.91 -4.14 -6.83
N LYS A 383 -14.06 -5.15 -7.04
CA LYS A 383 -12.74 -4.99 -7.64
C LYS A 383 -12.56 -5.90 -8.82
N VAL A 384 -12.58 -5.31 -10.00
CA VAL A 384 -12.46 -5.99 -11.28
C VAL A 384 -11.11 -5.65 -11.90
N TRP A 385 -10.27 -6.66 -12.19
CA TRP A 385 -9.02 -6.48 -12.91
C TRP A 385 -8.97 -7.34 -14.18
N VAL A 386 -9.01 -6.69 -15.34
CA VAL A 386 -8.78 -7.32 -16.64
C VAL A 386 -7.35 -7.01 -17.08
N GLN A 387 -6.47 -8.01 -17.08
CA GLN A 387 -5.06 -7.86 -17.44
C GLN A 387 -4.85 -7.77 -18.96
N GLY A 388 -5.74 -8.35 -19.77
CA GLY A 388 -5.75 -8.23 -21.23
C GLY A 388 -6.66 -7.10 -21.73
N ASP A 389 -7.35 -7.33 -22.84
CA ASP A 389 -8.21 -6.36 -23.51
C ASP A 389 -9.71 -6.68 -23.34
N ILE A 390 -10.56 -5.65 -23.35
CA ILE A 390 -12.02 -5.79 -23.44
C ILE A 390 -12.43 -5.67 -24.91
N ARG A 391 -12.87 -6.79 -25.49
CA ARG A 391 -13.18 -6.87 -26.92
C ARG A 391 -14.57 -6.33 -27.23
N SER A 392 -14.80 -5.97 -28.49
CA SER A 392 -16.05 -5.34 -28.97
C SER A 392 -17.33 -6.18 -28.83
N SER A 393 -17.21 -7.47 -28.52
CA SER A 393 -18.34 -8.36 -28.22
C SER A 393 -18.72 -8.37 -26.74
N ALA A 394 -17.86 -7.85 -25.87
CA ALA A 394 -18.05 -7.90 -24.43
C ALA A 394 -19.02 -6.84 -23.93
N THR A 395 -19.56 -7.08 -22.75
CA THR A 395 -20.28 -6.10 -21.94
C THR A 395 -19.72 -6.16 -20.52
N LEU A 396 -19.57 -5.00 -19.88
CA LEU A 396 -19.04 -4.89 -18.53
C LEU A 396 -19.82 -3.81 -17.78
N ALA A 397 -20.46 -4.20 -16.68
CA ALA A 397 -21.17 -3.30 -15.78
C ALA A 397 -20.79 -3.61 -14.32
N LEU A 398 -20.36 -2.59 -13.58
CA LEU A 398 -20.06 -2.72 -12.15
C LEU A 398 -21.35 -2.60 -11.32
N ASN A 399 -22.24 -1.68 -11.70
CA ASN A 399 -23.56 -1.41 -11.12
C ASN A 399 -23.55 -0.54 -9.86
N ASP A 400 -24.00 -1.04 -8.71
CA ASP A 400 -24.33 -0.19 -7.55
C ASP A 400 -23.16 -0.17 -6.54
N ASP A 401 -23.00 0.94 -5.82
CA ASP A 401 -21.97 1.22 -4.80
C ASP A 401 -20.61 1.69 -5.38
N ASN A 402 -19.46 1.46 -4.73
CA ASN A 402 -18.20 2.12 -5.11
C ASN A 402 -17.18 1.13 -5.63
N ASP A 403 -16.96 1.16 -6.93
CA ASP A 403 -16.23 0.09 -7.60
C ASP A 403 -14.86 0.51 -8.11
N ILE A 404 -14.02 -0.50 -8.38
CA ILE A 404 -12.72 -0.32 -9.03
C ILE A 404 -12.64 -1.25 -10.24
N LEU A 405 -12.51 -0.65 -11.42
CA LEU A 405 -12.13 -1.36 -12.65
C LEU A 405 -10.67 -1.06 -12.99
N TRP A 406 -9.83 -2.09 -13.07
CA TRP A 406 -8.45 -2.00 -13.50
C TRP A 406 -8.28 -2.68 -14.85
N LEU A 407 -7.76 -1.94 -15.83
CA LEU A 407 -7.49 -2.45 -17.18
C LEU A 407 -5.98 -2.45 -17.49
N GLY A 408 -5.53 -3.59 -17.99
CA GLY A 408 -4.17 -3.83 -18.46
C GLY A 408 -3.19 -4.31 -17.38
N ASP A 409 -2.05 -4.79 -17.87
CA ASP A 409 -0.88 -5.16 -17.08
C ASP A 409 0.32 -4.29 -17.50
N SER A 410 0.96 -3.66 -16.51
CA SER A 410 2.19 -2.87 -16.67
C SER A 410 3.35 -3.64 -17.31
N GLY A 411 3.37 -4.97 -17.16
CA GLY A 411 4.35 -5.87 -17.75
C GLY A 411 4.07 -6.21 -19.23
N VAL A 412 2.86 -5.93 -19.72
CA VAL A 412 2.39 -6.30 -21.07
C VAL A 412 2.01 -5.05 -21.84
N SER A 413 2.97 -4.53 -22.62
CA SER A 413 2.76 -3.32 -23.43
C SER A 413 1.60 -3.49 -24.39
N GLY A 414 0.62 -2.60 -24.31
CA GLY A 414 -0.54 -2.57 -25.20
C GLY A 414 -1.74 -3.39 -24.74
N SER A 415 -1.69 -4.00 -23.55
CA SER A 415 -2.87 -4.54 -22.87
C SER A 415 -3.73 -3.44 -22.24
N GLY A 416 -4.99 -3.74 -21.94
CA GLY A 416 -5.96 -2.80 -21.39
C GLY A 416 -6.67 -1.96 -22.45
N GLN A 417 -6.73 -2.45 -23.70
CA GLN A 417 -7.52 -1.81 -24.75
C GLN A 417 -9.01 -2.13 -24.54
N TYR A 418 -9.87 -1.20 -24.94
CA TYR A 418 -11.32 -1.36 -24.87
C TYR A 418 -11.98 -0.68 -26.06
N ASP A 419 -12.96 -1.35 -26.65
CA ASP A 419 -13.76 -0.87 -27.80
C ASP A 419 -15.27 -0.84 -27.49
N VAL A 420 -15.64 -0.91 -26.21
CA VAL A 420 -17.01 -0.97 -25.68
C VAL A 420 -17.19 -0.02 -24.52
N ASP A 421 -18.44 0.31 -24.21
CA ASP A 421 -18.79 1.11 -23.04
C ASP A 421 -18.33 0.38 -21.76
N LEU A 422 -17.62 1.12 -20.91
CA LEU A 422 -17.26 0.72 -19.55
C LEU A 422 -18.24 1.44 -18.62
N GLU A 423 -19.05 0.67 -17.89
CA GLU A 423 -20.12 1.22 -17.05
C GLU A 423 -19.75 1.08 -15.57
N GLY A 424 -19.42 2.20 -14.91
CA GLY A 424 -19.20 2.25 -13.46
C GLY A 424 -20.49 2.14 -12.66
N GLY A 425 -21.56 2.80 -13.11
CA GLY A 425 -22.89 2.67 -12.53
C GLY A 425 -23.22 3.75 -11.48
N LEU A 426 -23.74 3.35 -10.31
CA LEU A 426 -24.17 4.22 -9.23
C LEU A 426 -23.19 4.20 -8.05
N GLY A 427 -22.36 5.23 -7.95
CA GLY A 427 -21.67 5.54 -6.71
C GLY A 427 -20.44 6.39 -6.95
N TYR A 428 -19.29 5.96 -6.41
CA TYR A 428 -18.01 6.59 -6.67
C TYR A 428 -17.04 5.57 -7.25
N ASP A 429 -16.92 5.58 -8.57
CA ASP A 429 -16.27 4.52 -9.31
C ASP A 429 -14.91 4.98 -9.84
N ILE A 430 -13.94 4.06 -9.74
CA ILE A 430 -12.55 4.31 -10.10
C ILE A 430 -12.16 3.42 -11.27
N LEU A 431 -11.71 4.05 -12.35
CA LEU A 431 -11.10 3.36 -13.50
C LEU A 431 -9.58 3.51 -13.45
N VAL A 432 -8.85 2.41 -13.51
CA VAL A 432 -7.39 2.39 -13.64
C VAL A 432 -7.00 1.93 -15.03
N LEU A 433 -6.29 2.76 -15.79
CA LEU A 433 -5.80 2.46 -17.14
C LEU A 433 -4.27 2.32 -17.11
N GLU A 434 -3.78 1.08 -17.01
CA GLU A 434 -2.39 0.80 -16.66
C GLU A 434 -1.38 1.18 -17.75
N ASN A 435 -1.79 1.10 -19.02
CA ASN A 435 -0.94 1.37 -20.17
C ASN A 435 -1.28 2.70 -20.89
N VAL A 436 -2.05 3.57 -20.23
CA VAL A 436 -2.39 4.90 -20.71
C VAL A 436 -1.64 5.93 -19.88
N THR A 437 -1.06 6.95 -20.52
CA THR A 437 -0.22 7.94 -19.83
C THR A 437 -1.03 9.04 -19.16
N ASP A 438 -2.09 9.52 -19.83
CA ASP A 438 -2.97 10.58 -19.35
C ASP A 438 -4.26 10.62 -20.19
N TRP A 439 -5.24 11.44 -19.76
CA TRP A 439 -6.52 11.61 -20.44
C TRP A 439 -6.40 12.07 -21.90
N ALA A 440 -5.39 12.90 -22.22
CA ALA A 440 -5.19 13.42 -23.56
C ALA A 440 -4.56 12.41 -24.51
N ALA A 441 -4.04 11.29 -23.99
CA ALA A 441 -3.57 10.17 -24.79
C ALA A 441 -4.73 9.35 -25.38
N LEU A 442 -5.92 9.41 -24.79
CA LEU A 442 -7.12 8.77 -25.29
C LEU A 442 -7.72 9.55 -26.47
N SER A 443 -8.23 8.83 -27.47
CA SER A 443 -9.04 9.40 -28.54
C SER A 443 -10.41 9.81 -28.02
N SER A 444 -11.09 10.69 -28.76
CA SER A 444 -12.47 11.09 -28.42
C SER A 444 -13.46 9.92 -28.39
N THR A 445 -13.16 8.84 -29.11
CA THR A 445 -13.99 7.63 -29.11
C THR A 445 -13.75 6.83 -27.83
N GLU A 446 -12.50 6.60 -27.45
CA GLU A 446 -12.15 5.92 -26.20
C GLU A 446 -12.69 6.69 -24.99
N GLN A 447 -12.56 8.01 -24.97
CA GLN A 447 -13.15 8.85 -23.91
C GLN A 447 -14.68 8.71 -23.83
N SER A 448 -15.36 8.51 -24.97
CA SER A 448 -16.82 8.37 -24.98
C SER A 448 -17.33 7.02 -24.48
N TYR A 449 -16.46 6.02 -24.43
CA TYR A 449 -16.78 4.70 -23.89
C TYR A 449 -16.68 4.66 -22.36
N ILE A 450 -16.06 5.64 -21.71
CA ILE A 450 -15.96 5.68 -20.25
C ILE A 450 -17.22 6.35 -19.70
N VAL A 451 -18.08 5.58 -19.02
CA VAL A 451 -19.37 6.03 -18.52
C VAL A 451 -19.49 5.74 -17.02
N GLY A 452 -19.90 6.75 -16.24
CA GLY A 452 -20.18 6.54 -14.82
C GLY A 452 -18.93 6.31 -13.96
N PHE A 453 -17.77 6.86 -14.32
CA PHE A 453 -16.57 6.86 -13.47
C PHE A 453 -16.24 8.28 -12.99
N GLU A 454 -16.07 8.46 -11.69
CA GLU A 454 -15.73 9.74 -11.08
C GLU A 454 -14.22 10.03 -11.14
N LEU A 455 -13.41 8.98 -11.04
CA LEU A 455 -11.95 9.08 -10.99
C LEU A 455 -11.29 8.10 -11.96
N ILE A 456 -10.41 8.63 -12.79
CA ILE A 456 -9.60 7.84 -13.71
C ILE A 456 -8.14 7.98 -13.31
N VAL A 457 -7.48 6.86 -13.05
CA VAL A 457 -6.07 6.77 -12.66
C VAL A 457 -5.27 6.16 -13.81
N PHE A 458 -4.13 6.76 -14.14
CA PHE A 458 -3.30 6.34 -15.26
C PHE A 458 -2.10 5.51 -14.81
N GLY A 459 -1.39 4.96 -15.79
CA GLY A 459 -0.16 4.19 -15.61
C GLY A 459 0.91 4.96 -14.85
N VAL A 460 1.85 4.21 -14.27
CA VAL A 460 2.95 4.77 -13.47
C VAL A 460 3.95 5.50 -14.38
N ASP A 461 4.31 6.73 -14.02
CA ASP A 461 5.32 7.51 -14.72
C ASP A 461 6.76 7.06 -14.38
N ALA A 462 7.75 7.66 -15.06
CA ALA A 462 9.16 7.32 -14.84
C ALA A 462 9.67 7.59 -13.40
N ASN A 463 8.91 8.31 -12.57
CA ASN A 463 9.26 8.63 -11.18
C ASN A 463 8.49 7.78 -10.17
N GLY A 464 7.63 6.84 -10.61
CA GLY A 464 6.82 6.01 -9.74
C GLY A 464 5.49 6.65 -9.31
N SER A 465 5.09 7.77 -9.92
CA SER A 465 3.83 8.46 -9.62
C SER A 465 2.74 8.10 -10.63
N ARG A 466 1.48 8.06 -10.20
CA ARG A 466 0.32 7.91 -11.11
C ARG A 466 -0.31 9.27 -11.38
N GLY A 467 -0.65 9.53 -12.64
CA GLY A 467 -1.52 10.65 -13.01
C GLY A 467 -3.00 10.30 -12.75
N TYR A 468 -3.86 11.29 -12.69
CA TYR A 468 -5.31 11.08 -12.61
C TYR A 468 -6.11 12.15 -13.35
N HIS A 469 -7.35 11.84 -13.67
CA HIS A 469 -8.36 12.73 -14.24
C HIS A 469 -9.66 12.59 -13.43
N ILE A 470 -10.30 13.72 -13.11
CA ILE A 470 -11.56 13.75 -12.38
C ILE A 470 -12.64 14.15 -13.38
N CYS A 471 -13.65 13.29 -13.54
CA CYS A 471 -14.80 13.59 -14.38
C CYS A 471 -15.79 14.51 -13.65
N ALA A 472 -16.41 15.45 -14.36
CA ALA A 472 -17.27 16.46 -13.73
C ALA A 472 -18.56 15.81 -13.21
N SER A 473 -18.75 15.82 -11.88
CA SER A 473 -19.90 15.18 -11.21
C SER A 473 -21.24 15.79 -11.63
N GLY A 474 -22.03 15.06 -12.41
CA GLY A 474 -23.43 15.36 -12.66
C GLY A 474 -24.33 14.67 -11.64
N ASP A 475 -24.34 15.09 -10.37
CA ASP A 475 -25.07 14.42 -9.26
C ASP A 475 -24.66 12.94 -9.09
N VAL A 476 -24.04 12.57 -7.96
CA VAL A 476 -23.71 11.19 -7.53
C VAL A 476 -24.94 10.26 -7.34
N ASN A 477 -26.08 10.61 -7.92
CA ASN A 477 -27.34 9.85 -7.94
C ASN A 477 -27.85 9.66 -9.38
N ARG A 478 -26.96 9.74 -10.38
CA ARG A 478 -27.30 9.52 -11.80
C ARG A 478 -26.33 8.50 -12.39
N GLU A 479 -26.88 7.57 -13.17
CA GLU A 479 -26.19 6.55 -14.00
C GLU A 479 -25.24 7.14 -15.08
N SER A 480 -24.85 8.43 -15.01
CA SER A 480 -24.06 9.08 -16.06
C SER A 480 -23.23 10.26 -15.51
N ALA A 481 -22.06 9.95 -14.95
CA ALA A 481 -20.96 10.90 -14.95
C ALA A 481 -20.49 11.09 -16.41
N VAL A 482 -20.36 12.34 -16.85
CA VAL A 482 -19.86 12.68 -18.19
C VAL A 482 -18.49 13.35 -18.02
N CYS A 483 -17.46 12.71 -18.55
CA CYS A 483 -16.11 13.26 -18.61
C CYS A 483 -16.03 14.28 -19.75
N ASP A 484 -16.27 15.56 -19.47
CA ASP A 484 -16.22 16.68 -20.44
C ASP A 484 -14.79 17.23 -20.65
#